data_AF-A0A101W1P0-F1
#
_entry.id   AF-A0A101W1P0-F1
#
_cell.length_a   1.000
_cell.length_b   1.000
_cell.length_c   1.000
_cell.angle_alpha   90.00
_cell.angle_beta   90.00
_cell.angle_gamma   90.00
#
_symmetry.space_group_name_H-M   'P 1'
#
loop_
_entity.id
_entity.type
_entity.pdbx_description
1 polymer ?
#
loop_
_entity_poly.entity_id
_entity_poly.type
_entity_poly.pdbx_seq_one_letter_code
_entity_poly.pdbx_strand_id
1 'polypeptide(L)'
;MMTFKEIDERINHYEEEIEWSANLIKRLNEILVDEESKSLIENIEKQKMKVEFFCFVTSNYLDLLCTYRNLKRAKSDWEKYYNIKIAYLISYETINTYHKFKGQIYKTVDQEEKDFYKQFFDMLNREVSEFKEIYDYDNVMSKIRNKSIAHYDRNFLDYYSSFELIDNNNSKDIVRSFLNFINPLHYFTYGLIKGEIDQFLFIDSWMS
;
A
#
# COMPACT_ATOMS: atom_id res chain seq x y z
N MET A 1 -6.38 5.17 -18.77
CA MET A 1 -7.17 5.42 -17.53
C MET A 1 -8.11 4.24 -17.33
N MET A 2 -8.02 3.51 -16.20
CA MET A 2 -8.83 2.30 -15.97
C MET A 2 -10.35 2.58 -16.05
N THR A 3 -11.08 1.72 -16.75
CA THR A 3 -12.54 1.65 -16.84
C THR A 3 -13.13 1.13 -15.52
N PHE A 4 -14.44 1.33 -15.31
CA PHE A 4 -15.10 0.78 -14.11
C PHE A 4 -15.05 -0.75 -14.08
N LYS A 5 -15.20 -1.39 -15.24
CA LYS A 5 -15.12 -2.83 -15.37
C LYS A 5 -13.76 -3.36 -14.93
N GLU A 6 -12.67 -2.77 -15.42
CA GLU A 6 -11.30 -3.15 -15.03
C GLU A 6 -11.05 -2.94 -13.53
N ILE A 7 -11.58 -1.86 -12.94
CA ILE A 7 -11.44 -1.61 -11.50
C ILE A 7 -12.18 -2.68 -10.70
N ASP A 8 -13.43 -3.00 -11.07
CA ASP A 8 -14.23 -4.00 -10.37
C ASP A 8 -13.63 -5.41 -10.51
N GLU A 9 -13.10 -5.76 -11.69
CA GLU A 9 -12.39 -7.04 -11.92
C GLU A 9 -11.14 -7.15 -11.04
N ARG A 10 -10.33 -6.09 -10.94
CA ARG A 10 -9.16 -6.06 -10.05
C ARG A 10 -9.54 -6.16 -8.58
N ILE A 11 -10.59 -5.45 -8.15
CA ILE A 11 -11.07 -5.52 -6.76
C ILE A 11 -11.44 -6.96 -6.41
N ASN A 12 -12.28 -7.61 -7.23
CA ASN A 12 -12.71 -8.99 -6.97
C ASN A 12 -11.52 -9.96 -6.92
N HIS A 13 -10.60 -9.83 -7.88
CA HIS A 13 -9.40 -10.67 -7.92
C HIS A 13 -8.55 -10.53 -6.66
N TYR A 14 -8.23 -9.29 -6.24
CA TYR A 14 -7.38 -9.06 -5.07
C TYR A 14 -8.09 -9.34 -3.73
N GLU A 15 -9.42 -9.28 -3.69
CA GLU A 15 -10.22 -9.73 -2.54
C GLU A 15 -10.04 -11.24 -2.32
N GLU A 16 -10.10 -12.05 -3.39
CA GLU A 16 -9.83 -13.49 -3.32
C GLU A 16 -8.38 -13.78 -2.85
N GLU A 17 -7.39 -13.02 -3.34
CA GLU A 17 -5.99 -13.18 -2.94
C GLU A 17 -5.76 -12.86 -1.46
N ILE A 18 -6.43 -11.84 -0.91
CA ILE A 18 -6.37 -11.53 0.52
C ILE A 18 -7.02 -12.62 1.34
N GLU A 19 -8.18 -13.12 0.94
CA GLU A 19 -8.87 -14.19 1.69
C GLU A 19 -7.99 -15.45 1.74
N TRP A 20 -7.41 -15.84 0.61
CA TRP A 20 -6.46 -16.94 0.53
C TRP A 20 -5.26 -16.71 1.46
N SER A 21 -4.67 -15.52 1.43
CA SER A 21 -3.48 -15.18 2.23
C SER A 21 -3.77 -15.12 3.73
N ALA A 22 -4.94 -14.63 4.12
CA ALA A 22 -5.40 -14.62 5.51
C ALA A 22 -5.57 -16.05 6.06
N ASN A 23 -6.12 -16.96 5.25
CA ASN A 23 -6.22 -18.38 5.60
C ASN A 23 -4.84 -19.06 5.68
N LEU A 24 -3.91 -18.67 4.82
CA LEU A 24 -2.52 -19.14 4.90
C LEU A 24 -1.86 -18.70 6.21
N ILE A 25 -2.00 -17.44 6.63
CA ILE A 25 -1.48 -16.94 7.91
C ILE A 25 -2.05 -17.74 9.09
N LYS A 26 -3.36 -18.03 9.08
CA LYS A 26 -4.00 -18.85 10.13
C LYS A 26 -3.34 -20.23 10.23
N ARG A 27 -3.15 -20.92 9.09
CA ARG A 27 -2.49 -22.24 9.05
C ARG A 27 -1.04 -22.16 9.53
N LEU A 28 -0.29 -21.14 9.14
CA LEU A 28 1.09 -20.95 9.61
C LEU A 28 1.15 -20.74 11.13
N ASN A 29 0.19 -20.00 11.71
CA ASN A 29 0.09 -19.84 13.15
C ASN A 29 -0.26 -21.15 13.88
N GLU A 30 -1.14 -21.97 13.31
CA GLU A 30 -1.47 -23.29 13.86
C GLU A 30 -0.22 -24.18 13.93
N ILE A 31 0.58 -24.23 12.85
CA ILE A 31 1.83 -25.01 12.84
C ILE A 31 2.83 -24.50 13.88
N LEU A 32 2.94 -23.18 14.06
CA LEU A 32 3.86 -22.59 15.05
C LEU A 32 3.53 -22.96 16.51
N VAL A 33 2.27 -23.30 16.82
CA VAL A 33 1.87 -23.68 18.18
C VAL A 33 2.39 -25.07 18.55
N ASP A 34 2.44 -25.98 17.57
CA ASP A 34 2.76 -27.39 17.78
C ASP A 34 4.22 -27.74 17.43
N GLU A 35 4.98 -26.80 16.87
CA GLU A 35 6.35 -27.04 16.42
C GLU A 35 7.40 -26.76 17.51
N GLU A 36 8.31 -27.70 17.72
CA GLU A 36 9.42 -27.57 18.70
C GLU A 36 10.77 -27.35 18.02
N SER A 37 10.89 -27.63 16.71
CA SER A 37 12.11 -27.42 15.95
C SER A 37 12.37 -25.93 15.71
N LYS A 38 13.37 -25.38 16.41
CA LYS A 38 13.80 -23.98 16.24
C LYS A 38 14.06 -23.59 14.78
N SER A 39 14.70 -24.46 14.00
CA SER A 39 15.00 -24.20 12.58
C SER A 39 13.73 -24.12 11.71
N LEU A 40 12.71 -24.91 12.03
CA LEU A 40 11.45 -24.93 11.31
C LEU A 40 10.58 -23.73 11.71
N ILE A 41 10.55 -23.38 13.00
CA ILE A 41 9.93 -22.15 13.52
C ILE A 41 10.48 -20.93 12.78
N GLU A 42 11.81 -20.77 12.71
CA GLU A 42 12.44 -19.63 12.02
C GLU A 42 12.03 -19.56 10.53
N ASN A 43 11.93 -20.71 9.85
CA ASN A 43 11.48 -20.75 8.45
C ASN A 43 10.00 -20.39 8.31
N ILE A 44 9.13 -20.88 9.19
CA ILE A 44 7.70 -20.56 9.18
C ILE A 44 7.48 -19.08 9.48
N GLU A 45 8.20 -18.49 10.43
CA GLU A 45 8.13 -17.06 10.74
C GLU A 45 8.54 -16.20 9.55
N LYS A 46 9.61 -16.58 8.82
CA LYS A 46 10.02 -15.91 7.58
C LYS A 46 8.92 -15.96 6.52
N GLN A 47 8.27 -17.11 6.34
CA GLN A 47 7.17 -17.25 5.37
C GLN A 47 5.95 -16.42 5.79
N LYS A 48 5.56 -16.50 7.06
CA LYS A 48 4.47 -15.68 7.62
C LYS A 48 4.71 -14.19 7.38
N MET A 49 5.92 -13.71 7.63
CA MET A 49 6.29 -12.31 7.39
C MET A 49 6.13 -11.89 5.91
N LYS A 50 6.51 -12.76 4.96
CA LYS A 50 6.30 -12.51 3.52
C LYS A 50 4.81 -12.41 3.18
N VAL A 51 3.99 -13.31 3.74
CA VAL A 51 2.54 -13.31 3.52
C VAL A 51 1.89 -12.09 4.16
N GLU A 52 2.28 -11.71 5.38
CA GLU A 52 1.80 -10.49 6.04
C GLU A 52 2.17 -9.24 5.25
N PHE A 53 3.37 -9.20 4.66
CA PHE A 53 3.76 -8.07 3.82
C PHE A 53 2.92 -7.98 2.54
N PHE A 54 2.66 -9.10 1.88
CA PHE A 54 1.73 -9.15 0.75
C PHE A 54 0.33 -8.69 1.15
N CYS A 55 -0.26 -9.26 2.21
CA CYS A 55 -1.57 -8.84 2.73
C CYS A 55 -1.63 -7.33 2.97
N PHE A 56 -0.58 -6.77 3.58
CA PHE A 56 -0.46 -5.33 3.81
C PHE A 56 -0.49 -4.55 2.48
N VAL A 57 0.30 -4.94 1.49
CA VAL A 57 0.35 -4.24 0.21
C VAL A 57 -0.97 -4.38 -0.56
N THR A 58 -1.53 -5.59 -0.66
CA THR A 58 -2.77 -5.89 -1.38
C THR A 58 -3.98 -5.21 -0.75
N SER A 59 -4.06 -5.15 0.58
CA SER A 59 -5.16 -4.43 1.25
C SER A 59 -5.12 -2.93 0.97
N ASN A 60 -3.96 -2.30 1.05
CA ASN A 60 -3.82 -0.88 0.67
C ASN A 60 -4.09 -0.66 -0.82
N TYR A 61 -3.73 -1.61 -1.68
CA TYR A 61 -4.05 -1.58 -3.10
C TYR A 61 -5.57 -1.60 -3.35
N LEU A 62 -6.29 -2.51 -2.70
CA LEU A 62 -7.75 -2.59 -2.75
C LEU A 62 -8.42 -1.31 -2.24
N ASP A 63 -7.96 -0.76 -1.12
CA ASP A 63 -8.48 0.47 -0.55
C ASP A 63 -8.31 1.65 -1.53
N LEU A 64 -7.18 1.73 -2.22
CA LEU A 64 -6.93 2.72 -3.28
C LEU A 64 -7.84 2.50 -4.49
N LEU A 65 -8.04 1.27 -4.94
CA LEU A 65 -8.95 0.96 -6.07
C LEU A 65 -10.40 1.34 -5.73
N CYS A 66 -10.86 1.00 -4.53
CA CYS A 66 -12.17 1.40 -4.02
C CYS A 66 -12.31 2.93 -3.97
N THR A 67 -11.29 3.61 -3.42
CA THR A 67 -11.24 5.07 -3.36
C THR A 67 -11.26 5.70 -4.75
N TYR A 68 -10.50 5.14 -5.70
CA TYR A 68 -10.46 5.59 -7.09
C TYR A 68 -11.81 5.41 -7.79
N ARG A 69 -12.43 4.24 -7.63
CA ARG A 69 -13.78 3.94 -8.16
C ARG A 69 -14.80 4.97 -7.65
N ASN A 70 -14.76 5.24 -6.36
CA ASN A 70 -15.68 6.18 -5.71
C ASN A 70 -15.42 7.62 -6.16
N LEU A 71 -14.15 8.03 -6.27
CA LEU A 71 -13.79 9.35 -6.79
C LEU A 71 -14.29 9.57 -8.23
N LYS A 72 -14.20 8.55 -9.09
CA LYS A 72 -14.75 8.60 -10.45
C LYS A 72 -16.28 8.68 -10.51
N ARG A 73 -16.98 8.20 -9.48
CA ARG A 73 -18.45 8.25 -9.37
C ARG A 73 -18.96 9.47 -8.61
N ALA A 74 -18.09 10.19 -7.93
CA ALA A 74 -18.44 11.32 -7.08
C ALA A 74 -19.16 12.41 -7.91
N LYS A 75 -20.32 12.85 -7.41
CA LYS A 75 -21.14 13.87 -8.06
C LYS A 75 -21.04 15.21 -7.36
N SER A 76 -20.89 15.18 -6.04
CA SER A 76 -20.69 16.35 -5.19
C SER A 76 -19.23 16.58 -4.84
N ASP A 77 -18.87 17.81 -4.51
CA ASP A 77 -17.51 18.14 -4.07
C ASP A 77 -17.21 17.53 -2.71
N TRP A 78 -18.23 17.28 -1.88
CA TRP A 78 -18.07 16.59 -0.60
C TRP A 78 -17.67 15.12 -0.79
N GLU A 79 -18.27 14.41 -1.75
CA GLU A 79 -17.87 13.05 -2.10
C GLU A 79 -16.44 13.01 -2.63
N LYS A 80 -16.04 13.98 -3.47
CA LYS A 80 -14.67 14.08 -3.97
C LYS A 80 -13.69 14.30 -2.82
N TYR A 81 -13.98 15.27 -1.96
CA TYR A 81 -13.18 15.59 -0.79
C TYR A 81 -13.03 14.39 0.15
N TYR A 82 -14.13 13.69 0.45
CA TYR A 82 -14.10 12.50 1.28
C TYR A 82 -13.15 11.45 0.71
N ASN A 83 -13.24 11.13 -0.58
CA ASN A 83 -12.39 10.12 -1.20
C ASN A 83 -10.93 10.56 -1.29
N ILE A 84 -10.65 11.82 -1.62
CA ILE A 84 -9.29 12.35 -1.64
C ILE A 84 -8.66 12.28 -0.24
N LYS A 85 -9.42 12.67 0.79
CA LYS A 85 -9.00 12.57 2.19
C LYS A 85 -8.65 11.12 2.56
N ILE A 86 -9.46 10.15 2.15
CA ILE A 86 -9.16 8.72 2.36
C ILE A 86 -7.88 8.31 1.62
N ALA A 87 -7.67 8.75 0.37
CA ALA A 87 -6.43 8.48 -0.35
C ALA A 87 -5.18 9.04 0.37
N TYR A 88 -5.28 10.24 0.92
CA TYR A 88 -4.23 10.84 1.75
C TYR A 88 -3.92 9.97 2.98
N LEU A 89 -4.95 9.46 3.68
CA LEU A 89 -4.77 8.56 4.82
C LEU A 89 -4.04 7.28 4.44
N ILE A 90 -4.56 6.59 3.42
CA ILE A 90 -4.02 5.31 2.96
C ILE A 90 -2.55 5.49 2.60
N SER A 91 -2.24 6.52 1.81
CA SER A 91 -0.87 6.81 1.39
C SER A 91 0.04 7.10 2.60
N TYR A 92 -0.43 7.90 3.55
CA TYR A 92 0.32 8.25 4.75
C TYR A 92 0.66 7.02 5.61
N GLU A 93 -0.34 6.20 5.94
CA GLU A 93 -0.19 5.02 6.77
C GLU A 93 0.59 3.91 6.04
N THR A 94 0.41 3.79 4.72
CA THR A 94 1.17 2.85 3.88
C THR A 94 2.65 3.16 3.93
N ILE A 95 3.06 4.42 3.69
CA ILE A 95 4.48 4.82 3.71
C ILE A 95 5.12 4.52 5.07
N ASN A 96 4.43 4.86 6.16
CA ASN A 96 4.95 4.64 7.52
C ASN A 96 5.12 3.16 7.85
N THR A 97 4.19 2.31 7.39
CA THR A 97 4.22 0.87 7.66
C THR A 97 5.19 0.14 6.71
N TYR A 98 5.31 0.60 5.47
CA TYR A 98 6.24 0.07 4.46
C TYR A 98 7.68 0.03 4.96
N HIS A 99 8.17 1.11 5.59
CA HIS A 99 9.54 1.16 6.07
C HIS A 99 9.85 0.08 7.13
N LYS A 100 8.84 -0.32 7.92
CA LYS A 100 8.96 -1.42 8.90
C LYS A 100 9.09 -2.76 8.18
N PHE A 101 8.20 -3.06 7.25
CA PHE A 101 8.25 -4.31 6.46
C PHE A 101 9.51 -4.43 5.62
N LYS A 102 9.92 -3.36 4.92
CA LYS A 102 11.19 -3.31 4.16
C LYS A 102 12.36 -3.76 5.03
N GLY A 103 12.49 -3.19 6.22
CA GLY A 103 13.59 -3.51 7.14
C GLY A 103 13.56 -4.94 7.67
N GLN A 104 12.37 -5.53 7.81
CA GLN A 104 12.20 -6.92 8.22
C GLN A 104 12.49 -7.89 7.08
N ILE A 105 11.92 -7.67 5.90
CA ILE A 105 12.15 -8.49 4.70
C ILE A 105 13.63 -8.48 4.32
N TYR A 106 14.29 -7.33 4.31
CA TYR A 106 15.71 -7.26 3.95
C TYR A 106 16.62 -8.11 4.87
N LYS A 107 16.20 -8.39 6.12
CA LYS A 107 16.93 -9.26 7.04
C LYS A 107 16.73 -10.75 6.77
N THR A 108 15.69 -11.14 6.04
CA THR A 108 15.37 -12.55 5.76
C THR A 108 15.95 -13.04 4.44
N VAL A 109 16.51 -12.13 3.64
CA VAL A 109 17.03 -12.38 2.29
C VAL A 109 18.46 -12.91 2.35
N ASP A 110 18.74 -13.91 1.51
CA ASP A 110 20.06 -14.52 1.39
C ASP A 110 21.07 -13.55 0.77
N GLN A 111 22.36 -13.75 1.07
CA GLN A 111 23.41 -12.81 0.68
C GLN A 111 23.49 -12.59 -0.84
N GLU A 112 23.17 -13.61 -1.63
CA GLU A 112 23.18 -13.59 -3.09
C GLU A 112 22.07 -12.71 -3.68
N GLU A 113 20.94 -12.56 -2.97
CA GLU A 113 19.78 -11.78 -3.42
C GLU A 113 19.79 -10.34 -2.89
N LYS A 114 20.61 -10.02 -1.88
CA LYS A 114 20.57 -8.72 -1.20
C LYS A 114 20.76 -7.53 -2.13
N ASP A 115 21.62 -7.63 -3.13
CA ASP A 115 21.87 -6.53 -4.07
C ASP A 115 20.61 -6.22 -4.90
N PHE A 116 19.87 -7.25 -5.33
CA PHE A 116 18.61 -7.08 -6.04
C PHE A 116 17.56 -6.39 -5.15
N TYR A 117 17.35 -6.91 -3.93
CA TYR A 117 16.37 -6.32 -2.99
C TYR A 117 16.74 -4.89 -2.61
N LYS A 118 18.03 -4.60 -2.44
CA LYS A 118 18.51 -3.25 -2.17
C LYS A 118 18.17 -2.31 -3.33
N GLN A 119 18.50 -2.68 -4.57
CA GLN A 119 18.19 -1.87 -5.75
C GLN A 119 16.68 -1.61 -5.87
N PHE A 120 15.86 -2.64 -5.67
CA PHE A 120 14.41 -2.53 -5.69
C PHE A 120 13.88 -1.57 -4.62
N PHE A 121 14.32 -1.72 -3.37
CA PHE A 121 13.86 -0.86 -2.31
C PHE A 121 14.46 0.56 -2.35
N ASP A 122 15.60 0.76 -2.99
CA ASP A 122 16.16 2.09 -3.24
C ASP A 122 15.36 2.83 -4.32
N MET A 123 14.93 2.11 -5.36
CA MET A 123 14.01 2.61 -6.37
C MET A 123 12.66 3.00 -5.74
N LEU A 124 12.01 2.12 -4.97
CA LEU A 124 10.76 2.47 -4.28
C LEU A 124 10.90 3.67 -3.33
N ASN A 125 12.06 3.79 -2.66
CA ASN A 125 12.33 4.94 -1.81
C ASN A 125 12.39 6.26 -2.60
N ARG A 126 12.86 6.24 -3.85
CA ARG A 126 12.83 7.42 -4.73
C ARG A 126 11.39 7.79 -5.09
N GLU A 127 10.58 6.82 -5.51
CA GLU A 127 9.15 7.02 -5.80
C GLU A 127 8.41 7.61 -4.58
N VAL A 128 8.67 7.08 -3.38
CA VAL A 128 8.11 7.63 -2.14
C VAL A 128 8.59 9.06 -1.89
N SER A 129 9.86 9.36 -2.14
CA SER A 129 10.42 10.70 -1.91
C SER A 129 9.80 11.73 -2.87
N GLU A 130 9.69 11.40 -4.15
CA GLU A 130 9.04 12.23 -5.16
C GLU A 130 7.56 12.44 -4.84
N PHE A 131 6.85 11.36 -4.46
CA PHE A 131 5.46 11.46 -4.02
C PHE A 131 5.31 12.40 -2.81
N LYS A 132 6.21 12.29 -1.82
CA LYS A 132 6.17 13.13 -0.61
C LYS A 132 6.36 14.61 -0.92
N GLU A 133 7.22 14.92 -1.87
CA GLU A 133 7.47 16.29 -2.33
C GLU A 133 6.25 16.86 -3.07
N ILE A 134 5.71 16.11 -4.03
CA ILE A 134 4.58 16.54 -4.86
C ILE A 134 3.32 16.81 -4.02
N TYR A 135 3.06 15.98 -3.01
CA TYR A 135 1.83 16.03 -2.20
C TYR A 135 2.01 16.64 -0.81
N ASP A 136 3.16 17.28 -0.55
CA ASP A 136 3.51 17.92 0.72
C ASP A 136 3.18 17.02 1.93
N TYR A 137 3.83 15.86 1.97
CA TYR A 137 3.57 14.80 2.95
C TYR A 137 3.62 15.29 4.39
N ASP A 138 4.68 16.02 4.73
CA ASP A 138 4.96 16.40 6.12
C ASP A 138 4.00 17.50 6.61
N ASN A 139 3.56 18.41 5.73
CA ASN A 139 2.72 19.54 6.16
C ASN A 139 1.23 19.34 5.84
N VAL A 140 0.88 18.89 4.64
CA VAL A 140 -0.51 18.78 4.19
C VAL A 140 -1.10 17.44 4.58
N MET A 141 -0.46 16.33 4.21
CA MET A 141 -1.01 14.99 4.48
C MET A 141 -1.12 14.71 5.97
N SER A 142 -0.07 15.04 6.73
CA SER A 142 -0.05 14.93 8.19
C SER A 142 -1.20 15.73 8.85
N LYS A 143 -1.45 16.96 8.39
CA LYS A 143 -2.57 17.78 8.89
C LYS A 143 -3.92 17.17 8.55
N ILE A 144 -4.13 16.78 7.29
CA ILE A 144 -5.38 16.14 6.85
C ILE A 144 -5.66 14.89 7.72
N ARG A 145 -4.67 14.02 7.88
CA ARG A 145 -4.76 12.80 8.71
C ARG A 145 -5.18 13.12 10.14
N ASN A 146 -4.50 14.06 10.79
CA ASN A 146 -4.70 14.37 12.20
C ASN A 146 -5.98 15.18 12.50
N LYS A 147 -6.36 16.09 11.60
CA LYS A 147 -7.42 17.10 11.84
C LYS A 147 -8.77 16.76 11.22
N SER A 148 -8.81 15.83 10.25
CA SER A 148 -10.03 15.54 9.50
C SER A 148 -10.43 14.07 9.45
N ILE A 149 -9.51 13.14 9.75
CA ILE A 149 -9.74 11.70 9.62
C ILE A 149 -9.66 10.99 10.97
N ALA A 150 -8.49 11.03 11.61
CA ALA A 150 -8.25 10.31 12.85
C ALA A 150 -9.10 10.88 14.00
N HIS A 151 -9.29 12.19 14.02
CA HIS A 151 -10.13 12.90 14.96
C HIS A 151 -10.89 14.00 14.22
N TYR A 152 -12.22 14.06 14.41
CA TYR A 152 -12.95 15.29 14.09
C TYR A 152 -12.45 16.36 15.04
N ASP A 153 -11.78 17.39 14.49
CA ASP A 153 -11.37 18.51 15.33
C ASP A 153 -12.61 19.16 15.96
N ARG A 154 -12.51 19.49 17.26
CA ARG A 154 -13.59 20.17 17.97
C ARG A 154 -13.84 21.56 17.40
N ASN A 155 -12.80 22.16 16.81
CA ASN A 155 -12.92 23.38 16.03
C ASN A 155 -13.29 23.05 14.58
N PHE A 156 -14.54 23.31 14.20
CA PHE A 156 -15.03 23.06 12.85
C PHE A 156 -14.28 23.87 11.77
N LEU A 157 -13.77 25.06 12.10
CA LEU A 157 -12.99 25.85 11.13
C LEU A 157 -11.64 25.18 10.83
N ASP A 158 -11.00 24.59 11.83
CA ASP A 158 -9.76 23.82 11.62
C ASP A 158 -10.04 22.56 10.80
N TYR A 159 -11.16 21.88 11.06
CA TYR A 159 -11.63 20.78 10.21
C TYR A 159 -11.88 21.25 8.77
N TYR A 160 -12.62 22.34 8.57
CA TYR A 160 -12.98 22.84 7.24
C TYR A 160 -11.75 23.37 6.47
N SER A 161 -10.75 23.93 7.14
CA SER A 161 -9.51 24.39 6.50
C SER A 161 -8.77 23.27 5.74
N SER A 162 -8.95 22.01 6.16
CA SER A 162 -8.39 20.86 5.45
C SER A 162 -9.07 20.60 4.08
N PHE A 163 -10.29 21.08 3.89
CA PHE A 163 -10.96 21.13 2.59
C PHE A 163 -10.25 22.08 1.64
N GLU A 164 -9.93 23.29 2.11
CA GLU A 164 -9.23 24.30 1.30
C GLU A 164 -7.82 23.84 0.92
N LEU A 165 -7.11 23.15 1.82
CA LEU A 165 -5.82 22.54 1.52
C LEU A 165 -5.91 21.47 0.42
N ILE A 166 -6.99 20.69 0.40
CA ILE A 166 -7.20 19.65 -0.61
C ILE A 166 -7.53 20.27 -1.97
N ASP A 167 -8.36 21.31 -2.01
CA ASP A 167 -8.81 21.94 -3.25
C ASP A 167 -7.65 22.66 -3.97
N ASN A 168 -6.71 23.25 -3.20
CA ASN A 168 -5.58 24.01 -3.73
C ASN A 168 -4.41 23.16 -4.27
N ASN A 169 -4.26 21.88 -3.86
CA ASN A 169 -3.02 21.12 -4.01
C ASN A 169 -3.00 20.08 -5.16
N ASN A 170 -3.71 20.28 -6.28
CA ASN A 170 -3.75 19.32 -7.40
C ASN A 170 -4.00 17.86 -6.95
N SER A 171 -4.78 17.70 -5.89
CA SER A 171 -5.01 16.43 -5.19
C SER A 171 -5.81 15.39 -6.00
N LYS A 172 -6.30 15.78 -7.19
CA LYS A 172 -7.13 14.95 -8.07
C LYS A 172 -6.40 13.71 -8.60
N ASP A 173 -5.07 13.74 -8.64
CA ASP A 173 -4.26 12.64 -9.17
C ASP A 173 -3.54 11.82 -8.07
N ILE A 174 -3.77 12.10 -6.78
CA ILE A 174 -3.05 11.44 -5.68
C ILE A 174 -3.14 9.92 -5.73
N VAL A 175 -4.33 9.38 -6.03
CA VAL A 175 -4.52 7.92 -6.09
C VAL A 175 -3.69 7.33 -7.22
N ARG A 176 -3.70 7.96 -8.40
CA ARG A 176 -2.92 7.49 -9.55
C ARG A 176 -1.42 7.56 -9.26
N SER A 177 -0.96 8.68 -8.71
CA SER A 177 0.46 8.85 -8.38
C SER A 177 0.92 7.86 -7.32
N PHE A 178 0.09 7.57 -6.30
CA PHE A 178 0.44 6.58 -5.30
C PHE A 178 0.40 5.14 -5.82
N LEU A 179 -0.47 4.86 -6.82
CA LEU A 179 -0.46 3.58 -7.54
C LEU A 179 0.88 3.28 -8.23
N ASN A 180 1.65 4.29 -8.65
CA ASN A 180 2.99 4.08 -9.21
C ASN A 180 3.98 3.50 -8.19
N PHE A 181 3.81 3.82 -6.91
CA PHE A 181 4.60 3.21 -5.84
C PHE A 181 4.06 1.82 -5.45
N ILE A 182 2.74 1.68 -5.31
CA ILE A 182 2.18 0.44 -4.74
C ILE A 182 2.07 -0.71 -5.76
N ASN A 183 1.94 -0.43 -7.06
CA ASN A 183 1.88 -1.45 -8.12
C ASN A 183 3.17 -2.31 -8.15
N PRO A 184 4.39 -1.75 -8.33
CA PRO A 184 5.61 -2.54 -8.32
C PRO A 184 5.82 -3.28 -7.00
N LEU A 185 5.44 -2.65 -5.89
CA LEU A 185 5.51 -3.27 -4.57
C LEU A 185 4.59 -4.50 -4.46
N HIS A 186 3.37 -4.44 -5.03
CA HIS A 186 2.44 -5.56 -5.05
C HIS A 186 2.97 -6.74 -5.87
N TYR A 187 3.49 -6.48 -7.06
CA TYR A 187 4.10 -7.53 -7.88
C TYR A 187 5.28 -8.19 -7.18
N PHE A 188 6.13 -7.38 -6.55
CA PHE A 188 7.25 -7.89 -5.77
C PHE A 188 6.78 -8.79 -4.61
N THR A 189 5.82 -8.34 -3.79
CA THR A 189 5.34 -9.15 -2.66
C THR A 189 4.60 -10.41 -3.10
N TYR A 190 3.90 -10.38 -4.23
CA TYR A 190 3.32 -11.59 -4.84
C TYR A 190 4.39 -12.60 -5.23
N GLY A 191 5.44 -12.13 -5.92
CA GLY A 191 6.58 -12.97 -6.31
C GLY A 191 7.30 -13.58 -5.10
N LEU A 192 7.41 -12.85 -3.98
CA LEU A 192 7.96 -13.36 -2.74
C LEU A 192 7.19 -14.57 -2.19
N ILE A 193 5.87 -14.58 -2.31
CA ILE A 193 5.02 -15.70 -1.85
C ILE A 193 5.14 -16.89 -2.81
N LYS A 194 5.10 -16.64 -4.12
CA LYS A 194 5.10 -17.70 -5.13
C LYS A 194 6.48 -18.31 -5.36
N GLY A 195 7.55 -17.66 -4.90
CA GLY A 195 8.92 -18.06 -5.19
C GLY A 195 9.35 -17.74 -6.63
N GLU A 196 8.56 -16.93 -7.33
CA GLU A 196 8.76 -16.53 -8.72
C GLU A 196 8.76 -15.00 -8.76
N ILE A 197 9.93 -14.38 -8.61
CA ILE A 197 10.06 -12.93 -8.85
C ILE A 197 10.11 -12.75 -10.37
N ASP A 198 8.97 -12.41 -10.97
CA ASP A 198 8.86 -12.10 -12.38
C ASP A 198 9.60 -10.78 -12.69
N GLN A 199 10.83 -10.90 -13.20
CA GLN A 199 11.68 -9.77 -13.62
C GLN A 199 11.11 -9.00 -14.83
N PHE A 200 10.08 -9.53 -15.51
CA PHE A 200 9.48 -8.98 -16.74
C PHE A 200 8.26 -8.10 -16.44
N LEU A 201 7.35 -8.52 -15.55
CA LEU A 201 6.30 -7.66 -14.97
C LEU A 201 6.89 -6.39 -14.31
N PHE A 202 8.13 -6.50 -13.84
CA PHE A 202 8.94 -5.43 -13.28
C PHE A 202 9.34 -4.33 -14.28
N ILE A 203 9.39 -4.59 -15.59
CA ILE A 203 9.77 -3.61 -16.62
C ILE A 203 8.53 -2.93 -17.24
N ASP A 204 7.48 -3.71 -17.50
CA ASP A 204 6.28 -3.20 -18.18
C ASP A 204 5.31 -2.43 -17.27
N SER A 205 5.34 -2.67 -15.95
CA SER A 205 4.57 -1.86 -14.99
C SER A 205 5.00 -0.39 -14.90
N TRP A 206 6.14 -0.04 -15.52
CA TRP A 206 6.67 1.32 -15.63
C TRP A 206 6.27 2.05 -16.91
N MET A 207 5.77 1.34 -17.94
CA MET A 207 5.59 1.90 -19.28
C MET A 207 4.13 2.04 -19.77
N SER A 208 3.13 1.82 -18.91
CA SER A 208 1.70 1.96 -19.27
C SER A 208 0.91 2.93 -18.39
#